data_AF-A0A150SE92-F1
#
_entry.id   AF-A0A150SE92-F1
#
_cell.length_a   1.000
_cell.length_b   1.000
_cell.length_c   1.000
_cell.angle_alpha   90.00
_cell.angle_beta   90.00
_cell.angle_gamma   90.00
#
_symmetry.space_group_name_H-M   'P 1'
#
loop_
_entity.id
_entity.type
_entity.pdbx_description
1 polymer ?
#
loop_
_entity_poly.entity_id
_entity_poly.type
_entity_poly.pdbx_seq_one_letter_code
_entity_poly.pdbx_strand_id
1 'polypeptide(L)'
;MDDNPESELVQQFRTLAGVPQGTNEINLSVYGCMLRVKYSPGSVSSLTLSAPYPSRMAPLALGPQAAYRHPAGAFVAVRPMGIKLRRETNEDRTARSRGVACEIQTGDALFDDEVYIDSPSDAPIVLRALASPELRGGVRALLAEGAEYVLLDSKDGEISALLLHFRRTPPPANLARRMLEAFAAVVLNAPCVIASSERRPADVERALLASGAIACGILLFLGVPAYFVAAGERCDFESNPDASVLLSMDGCFTPFSLGLVAGLPAGLVLAAVVSRRLRGRSNSHERASSAYAVTLVLSVQLAVWLFAGLLWLR
;
A
#
# COMPACT_ATOMS: atom_id res chain seq x y z
N MET A 1 -16.54 -37.44 1.57
CA MET A 1 -17.35 -36.28 1.18
C MET A 1 -16.41 -35.10 1.28
N ASP A 2 -15.94 -34.59 0.14
CA ASP A 2 -15.28 -33.29 0.12
C ASP A 2 -16.36 -32.27 0.47
N ASP A 3 -16.51 -32.00 1.76
CA ASP A 3 -17.09 -30.77 2.26
C ASP A 3 -16.24 -29.66 1.68
N ASN A 4 -16.55 -29.27 0.45
CA ASN A 4 -16.07 -28.05 -0.12
C ASN A 4 -17.11 -27.02 0.30
N PRO A 5 -16.93 -26.35 1.47
CA PRO A 5 -17.77 -25.23 1.85
C PRO A 5 -17.44 -24.11 0.86
N GLU A 6 -17.94 -24.23 -0.36
CA GLU A 6 -18.37 -23.08 -1.14
C GLU A 6 -19.15 -22.24 -0.15
N SER A 7 -18.53 -21.17 0.32
CA SER A 7 -19.00 -20.54 1.55
C SER A 7 -20.46 -20.20 1.38
N GLU A 8 -21.24 -20.46 2.40
CA GLU A 8 -22.66 -20.14 2.44
C GLU A 8 -22.93 -18.68 1.99
N LEU A 9 -21.98 -17.76 2.19
CA LEU A 9 -22.04 -16.39 1.66
C LEU A 9 -22.06 -16.33 0.11
N VAL A 10 -21.16 -17.04 -0.57
CA VAL A 10 -21.17 -17.16 -2.04
C VAL A 10 -22.50 -17.76 -2.50
N GLN A 11 -23.01 -18.77 -1.79
CA GLN A 11 -24.31 -19.35 -2.09
C GLN A 11 -25.46 -18.34 -1.91
N GLN A 12 -25.42 -17.52 -0.85
CA GLN A 12 -26.38 -16.42 -0.68
C GLN A 12 -26.35 -15.44 -1.86
N PHE A 13 -25.16 -15.05 -2.34
CA PHE A 13 -25.03 -14.20 -3.54
C PHE A 13 -25.62 -14.85 -4.79
N ARG A 14 -25.34 -16.14 -5.01
CA ARG A 14 -25.87 -16.89 -6.16
C ARG A 14 -27.40 -16.99 -6.11
N THR A 15 -27.95 -17.29 -4.93
CA THR A 15 -29.40 -17.33 -4.71
C THR A 15 -30.05 -15.98 -4.95
N LEU A 16 -29.44 -14.87 -4.49
CA LEU A 16 -29.95 -13.52 -4.75
C LEU A 16 -29.95 -13.17 -6.25
N ALA A 17 -28.97 -13.65 -7.01
CA ALA A 17 -28.87 -13.41 -8.45
C ALA A 17 -29.68 -14.40 -9.31
N GLY A 18 -30.19 -15.49 -8.73
CA GLY A 18 -30.84 -16.56 -9.48
C GLY A 18 -29.91 -17.30 -10.45
N VAL A 19 -28.60 -17.37 -10.15
CA VAL A 19 -27.60 -18.02 -11.01
C VAL A 19 -27.28 -19.46 -10.55
N PRO A 20 -26.85 -20.35 -11.45
CA PRO A 20 -26.47 -21.72 -11.10
C PRO A 20 -25.32 -21.80 -10.07
N GLN A 21 -25.23 -22.96 -9.41
CA GLN A 21 -24.05 -23.31 -8.62
C GLN A 21 -22.79 -23.34 -9.52
N GLY A 22 -21.64 -22.98 -8.98
CA GLY A 22 -20.37 -22.91 -9.71
C GLY A 22 -20.11 -21.61 -10.49
N THR A 23 -21.08 -20.70 -10.59
CA THR A 23 -20.82 -19.36 -11.16
C THR A 23 -19.92 -18.55 -10.22
N ASN A 24 -18.77 -18.15 -10.74
CA ASN A 24 -17.75 -17.39 -10.00
C ASN A 24 -17.86 -15.87 -10.22
N GLU A 25 -18.56 -15.43 -11.25
CA GLU A 25 -18.79 -14.01 -11.53
C GLU A 25 -20.29 -13.76 -11.68
N ILE A 26 -20.82 -12.91 -10.82
CA ILE A 26 -22.26 -12.68 -10.67
C ILE A 26 -22.51 -11.19 -10.86
N ASN A 27 -23.42 -10.83 -11.74
CA ASN A 27 -23.86 -9.44 -11.92
C ASN A 27 -25.22 -9.25 -11.26
N LEU A 28 -25.34 -8.23 -10.43
CA LEU A 28 -26.53 -7.91 -9.64
C LEU A 28 -26.87 -6.44 -9.84
N SER A 29 -28.17 -6.12 -9.96
CA SER A 29 -28.65 -4.74 -9.99
C SER A 29 -29.25 -4.39 -8.63
N VAL A 30 -28.68 -3.40 -7.95
CA VAL A 30 -29.12 -2.95 -6.63
C VAL A 30 -29.31 -1.44 -6.69
N TYR A 31 -30.54 -0.97 -6.44
CA TYR A 31 -30.92 0.44 -6.58
C TYR A 31 -30.54 1.07 -7.94
N GLY A 32 -30.54 0.27 -9.02
CA GLY A 32 -30.17 0.71 -10.36
C GLY A 32 -28.66 0.72 -10.64
N CYS A 33 -27.81 0.38 -9.66
CA CYS A 33 -26.38 0.17 -9.86
C CYS A 33 -26.09 -1.26 -10.28
N MET A 34 -25.33 -1.44 -11.36
CA MET A 34 -24.78 -2.74 -11.73
C MET A 34 -23.55 -3.04 -10.87
N LEU A 35 -23.65 -4.08 -10.05
CA LEU A 35 -22.60 -4.56 -9.17
C LEU A 35 -22.10 -5.91 -9.68
N ARG A 36 -20.78 -6.11 -9.69
CA ARG A 36 -20.12 -7.38 -10.00
C ARG A 36 -19.64 -8.02 -8.71
N VAL A 37 -19.96 -9.29 -8.51
CA VAL A 37 -19.43 -10.12 -7.43
C VAL A 37 -18.54 -11.19 -8.04
N LYS A 38 -17.25 -11.18 -7.71
CA LYS A 38 -16.28 -12.16 -8.19
C LYS A 38 -15.77 -13.01 -7.03
N TYR A 39 -16.01 -14.30 -7.12
CA TYR A 39 -15.46 -15.31 -6.23
C TYR A 39 -14.25 -15.97 -6.90
N SER A 40 -13.11 -15.96 -6.21
CA SER A 40 -11.90 -16.64 -6.67
C SER A 40 -11.58 -17.79 -5.71
N PRO A 41 -11.82 -19.06 -6.11
CA PRO A 41 -11.39 -20.21 -5.33
C PRO A 41 -9.86 -20.33 -5.39
N GLY A 42 -9.24 -20.75 -4.29
CA GLY A 42 -7.78 -20.92 -4.18
C GLY A 42 -7.34 -21.22 -2.76
N SER A 43 -6.02 -21.22 -2.51
CA SER A 43 -5.44 -21.41 -1.16
C SER A 43 -5.95 -20.36 -0.16
N VAL A 44 -6.25 -19.16 -0.65
CA VAL A 44 -7.01 -18.14 0.06
C VAL A 44 -8.22 -17.80 -0.81
N SER A 45 -9.39 -18.29 -0.43
CA SER A 45 -10.62 -17.90 -1.10
C SER A 45 -10.91 -16.42 -0.88
N SER A 46 -11.15 -15.69 -1.95
CA SER A 46 -11.49 -14.27 -1.90
C SER A 46 -12.81 -13.99 -2.60
N LEU A 47 -13.54 -13.00 -2.09
CA LEU A 47 -14.75 -12.48 -2.72
C LEU A 47 -14.57 -10.98 -2.90
N THR A 48 -14.81 -10.50 -4.11
CA THR A 48 -14.68 -9.09 -4.47
C THR A 48 -16.01 -8.57 -4.96
N LEU A 49 -16.49 -7.50 -4.35
CA LEU A 49 -17.56 -6.67 -4.90
C LEU A 49 -16.89 -5.58 -5.73
N SER A 50 -17.32 -5.34 -6.97
CA SER A 50 -16.84 -4.19 -7.74
C SER A 50 -17.94 -3.54 -8.57
N ALA A 51 -17.74 -2.26 -8.85
CA ALA A 51 -18.56 -1.47 -9.76
C ALA A 51 -17.69 -0.42 -10.45
N PRO A 52 -18.03 0.00 -11.68
CA PRO A 52 -17.33 1.12 -12.32
C PRO A 52 -17.36 2.35 -11.43
N TYR A 53 -16.21 3.00 -11.25
CA TYR A 53 -16.16 4.29 -10.56
C TYR A 53 -16.89 5.32 -11.43
N PRO A 54 -17.74 6.20 -10.85
CA PRO A 54 -18.47 7.20 -11.61
C PRO A 54 -17.49 8.16 -12.32
N SER A 55 -17.24 7.92 -13.59
CA SER A 55 -16.47 8.78 -14.47
C SER A 55 -17.41 9.48 -15.43
N ARG A 56 -17.63 10.77 -15.22
CA ARG A 56 -18.40 11.69 -16.07
C ARG A 56 -19.53 10.99 -16.83
N MET A 57 -20.56 10.55 -16.10
CA MET A 57 -21.85 10.33 -16.76
C MET A 57 -22.20 11.64 -17.48
N ALA A 58 -22.52 11.53 -18.77
CA ALA A 58 -23.24 12.57 -19.49
C ALA A 58 -24.33 13.10 -18.56
N PRO A 59 -24.49 14.42 -18.42
CA PRO A 59 -25.30 15.03 -17.36
C PRO A 59 -26.63 14.30 -17.29
N LEU A 60 -26.75 13.41 -16.30
CA LEU A 60 -28.06 12.87 -15.95
C LEU A 60 -28.86 14.11 -15.62
N ALA A 61 -30.03 14.26 -16.24
CA ALA A 61 -30.99 15.30 -15.95
C ALA A 61 -31.52 15.09 -14.51
N LEU A 62 -30.61 15.26 -13.57
CA LEU A 62 -30.83 15.28 -12.14
C LEU A 62 -31.64 16.55 -11.92
N GLY A 63 -32.89 16.36 -11.49
CA GLY A 63 -33.83 17.45 -11.29
C GLY A 63 -33.25 18.57 -10.41
N PRO A 64 -33.88 19.76 -10.42
CA PRO A 64 -33.33 21.00 -9.85
C PRO A 64 -32.86 20.92 -8.38
N GLN A 65 -33.27 19.91 -7.61
CA GLN A 65 -32.81 19.68 -6.24
C GLN A 65 -31.40 19.07 -6.12
N ALA A 66 -30.93 18.31 -7.12
CA ALA A 66 -29.59 17.72 -7.09
C ALA A 66 -28.49 18.74 -7.48
N ALA A 67 -28.84 19.75 -8.28
CA ALA A 67 -27.95 20.87 -8.59
C ALA A 67 -27.60 21.71 -7.35
N TYR A 68 -28.47 21.73 -6.34
CA TYR A 68 -28.24 22.49 -5.11
C TYR A 68 -27.25 21.82 -4.14
N ARG A 69 -27.05 20.49 -4.24
CA ARG A 69 -26.13 19.75 -3.35
C ARG A 69 -24.67 19.72 -3.83
N HIS A 70 -24.37 20.28 -5.00
CA HIS A 70 -23.01 20.35 -5.53
C HIS A 70 -22.53 21.80 -5.71
N PRO A 71 -21.94 22.43 -4.65
CA PRO A 71 -21.35 23.75 -4.81
C PRO A 71 -20.11 23.67 -5.73
N ALA A 72 -20.20 24.39 -6.84
CA ALA A 72 -19.12 24.98 -7.64
C ALA A 72 -17.88 24.11 -7.96
N GLY A 73 -17.95 23.39 -9.08
CA GLY A 73 -16.77 22.94 -9.82
C GLY A 73 -16.66 21.42 -9.88
N ALA A 74 -16.37 20.91 -11.07
CA ALA A 74 -16.09 19.49 -11.26
C ALA A 74 -14.99 19.03 -10.29
N PHE A 75 -15.16 17.85 -9.67
CA PHE A 75 -14.10 17.26 -8.88
C PHE A 75 -13.05 16.70 -9.83
N VAL A 76 -11.93 17.43 -9.97
CA VAL A 76 -10.80 17.06 -10.81
C VAL A 76 -9.72 16.46 -9.92
N ALA A 77 -9.21 15.28 -10.28
CA ALA A 77 -8.13 14.62 -9.56
C ALA A 77 -7.30 13.72 -10.49
N VAL A 78 -6.03 13.49 -10.14
CA VAL A 78 -5.18 12.51 -10.83
C VAL A 78 -5.73 11.11 -10.58
N ARG A 79 -6.03 10.36 -11.64
CA ARG A 79 -6.55 9.00 -11.55
C ARG A 79 -5.45 7.95 -11.80
N PRO A 80 -5.53 6.76 -11.20
CA PRO A 80 -6.47 6.38 -10.13
C PRO A 80 -6.27 7.24 -8.88
N MET A 81 -7.27 7.42 -8.02
CA MET A 81 -7.04 8.03 -6.69
C MET A 81 -6.48 7.00 -5.71
N GLY A 82 -6.88 5.72 -5.84
CA GLY A 82 -6.40 4.60 -5.04
C GLY A 82 -6.61 4.80 -3.54
N ILE A 83 -7.76 5.30 -3.12
CA ILE A 83 -8.09 5.54 -1.71
C ILE A 83 -8.52 4.20 -1.10
N LYS A 84 -7.65 3.60 -0.31
CA LYS A 84 -7.89 2.33 0.39
C LYS A 84 -8.37 2.63 1.81
N LEU A 85 -9.55 2.11 2.14
CA LEU A 85 -10.24 2.26 3.41
C LEU A 85 -10.30 0.88 4.06
N ARG A 86 -9.76 0.72 5.26
CA ARG A 86 -9.80 -0.56 5.99
C ARG A 86 -10.12 -0.33 7.45
N ARG A 87 -10.41 -1.39 8.20
CA ARG A 87 -10.54 -1.27 9.66
C ARG A 87 -9.23 -0.75 10.26
N GLU A 88 -9.35 0.22 11.14
CA GLU A 88 -8.21 0.68 11.94
C GLU A 88 -7.81 -0.40 12.95
N THR A 89 -6.52 -0.69 13.05
CA THR A 89 -5.96 -1.64 14.01
C THR A 89 -5.34 -0.92 15.21
N ASN A 90 -5.09 -1.66 16.29
CA ASN A 90 -4.38 -1.10 17.45
C ASN A 90 -2.95 -0.63 17.11
N GLU A 91 -2.31 -1.26 16.11
CA GLU A 91 -1.00 -0.86 15.63
C GLU A 91 -1.06 0.51 14.94
N ASP A 92 -2.10 0.75 14.12
CA ASP A 92 -2.33 2.05 13.48
C ASP A 92 -2.51 3.16 14.50
N ARG A 93 -3.35 2.93 15.52
CA ARG A 93 -3.56 3.88 16.63
C ARG A 93 -2.28 4.16 17.40
N THR A 94 -1.48 3.13 17.63
CA THR A 94 -0.17 3.27 18.27
C THR A 94 0.80 4.06 17.40
N ALA A 95 0.80 3.85 16.09
CA ALA A 95 1.62 4.61 15.14
C ALA A 95 1.16 6.08 15.04
N ARG A 96 -0.15 6.32 15.06
CA ARG A 96 -0.78 7.65 15.04
C ARG A 96 -0.41 8.43 16.31
N SER A 97 -0.55 7.82 17.49
CA SER A 97 -0.19 8.45 18.78
C SER A 97 1.31 8.76 18.92
N ARG A 98 2.18 8.01 18.23
CA ARG A 98 3.62 8.29 18.16
C ARG A 98 3.99 9.34 17.10
N GLY A 99 3.03 9.85 16.33
CA GLY A 99 3.27 10.79 15.22
C GLY A 99 4.06 10.19 14.06
N VAL A 100 4.04 8.86 13.91
CA VAL A 100 4.72 8.14 12.82
C VAL A 100 3.83 8.09 11.58
N ALA A 101 2.54 7.81 11.77
CA ALA A 101 1.53 7.84 10.73
C ALA A 101 0.88 9.22 10.69
N CYS A 102 0.90 9.87 9.52
CA CYS A 102 0.06 11.03 9.25
C CYS A 102 -1.14 10.54 8.47
N GLU A 103 -2.15 10.18 9.22
CA GLU A 103 -3.40 9.72 8.67
C GLU A 103 -4.29 10.91 8.33
N ILE A 104 -5.04 10.78 7.25
CA ILE A 104 -6.01 11.78 6.82
C ILE A 104 -7.23 11.62 7.73
N GLN A 105 -7.63 12.68 8.44
CA GLN A 105 -8.82 12.68 9.31
C GLN A 105 -9.95 13.41 8.61
N THR A 106 -11.12 12.77 8.53
CA THR A 106 -12.30 13.33 7.87
C THR A 106 -13.00 14.40 8.71
N GLY A 107 -12.73 14.42 10.02
CA GLY A 107 -13.43 15.25 11.00
C GLY A 107 -14.72 14.61 11.53
N ASP A 108 -15.04 13.40 11.06
CA ASP A 108 -16.15 12.58 11.53
C ASP A 108 -15.59 11.55 12.52
N ALA A 109 -15.72 11.82 13.82
CA ALA A 109 -15.09 11.01 14.87
C ALA A 109 -15.46 9.52 14.78
N LEU A 110 -16.73 9.20 14.45
CA LEU A 110 -17.16 7.80 14.34
C LEU A 110 -16.51 7.08 13.15
N PHE A 111 -16.18 7.81 12.09
CA PHE A 111 -15.48 7.26 10.94
C PHE A 111 -13.98 7.17 11.22
N ASP A 112 -13.39 8.23 11.77
CA ASP A 112 -11.95 8.35 12.01
C ASP A 112 -11.43 7.40 13.12
N ASP A 113 -12.30 6.94 14.02
CA ASP A 113 -12.01 5.93 15.06
C ASP A 113 -12.09 4.47 14.56
N GLU A 114 -12.77 4.23 13.43
CA GLU A 114 -13.05 2.88 12.92
C GLU A 114 -12.32 2.57 11.62
N VAL A 115 -12.01 3.59 10.82
CA VAL A 115 -11.52 3.43 9.45
C VAL A 115 -10.15 4.07 9.30
N TYR A 116 -9.18 3.24 8.93
CA TYR A 116 -7.87 3.71 8.51
C TYR A 116 -7.87 4.09 7.03
N ILE A 117 -7.42 5.31 6.71
CA ILE A 117 -7.34 5.83 5.34
C ILE A 117 -5.92 5.77 4.81
N ASP A 118 -5.69 4.94 3.78
CA ASP A 118 -4.46 4.93 3.01
C ASP A 118 -4.70 5.42 1.58
N SER A 119 -4.00 6.47 1.16
CA SER A 119 -4.11 6.97 -0.21
C SER A 119 -2.83 7.61 -0.72
N PRO A 120 -2.42 7.33 -1.97
CA PRO A 120 -1.34 8.06 -2.61
C PRO A 120 -1.75 9.48 -3.06
N SER A 121 -3.02 9.87 -2.90
CA SER A 121 -3.54 11.19 -3.25
C SER A 121 -3.40 12.17 -2.09
N ASP A 122 -3.34 13.46 -2.39
CA ASP A 122 -3.23 14.51 -1.37
C ASP A 122 -4.48 14.57 -0.48
N ALA A 123 -4.29 14.96 0.79
CA ALA A 123 -5.37 14.99 1.78
C ALA A 123 -6.62 15.77 1.32
N PRO A 124 -6.53 16.96 0.67
CA PRO A 124 -7.71 17.65 0.19
C PRO A 124 -8.52 16.86 -0.85
N ILE A 125 -7.87 16.08 -1.72
CA ILE A 125 -8.53 15.22 -2.71
C ILE A 125 -9.27 14.09 -1.99
N VAL A 126 -8.62 13.46 -1.02
CA VAL A 126 -9.21 12.36 -0.24
C VAL A 126 -10.39 12.85 0.58
N LEU A 127 -10.27 13.98 1.28
CA LEU A 127 -11.35 14.58 2.07
C LEU A 127 -12.54 14.95 1.19
N ARG A 128 -12.30 15.48 -0.02
CA ARG A 128 -13.35 15.76 -1.00
C ARG A 128 -14.00 14.48 -1.52
N ALA A 129 -13.22 13.42 -1.75
CA ALA A 129 -13.73 12.12 -2.18
C ALA A 129 -14.64 11.47 -1.11
N LEU A 130 -14.32 11.68 0.17
CA LEU A 130 -15.03 11.13 1.33
C LEU A 130 -16.02 12.12 1.97
N ALA A 131 -16.38 13.21 1.28
CA ALA A 131 -17.20 14.27 1.86
C ALA A 131 -18.62 13.80 2.24
N SER A 132 -19.20 12.86 1.51
CA SER A 132 -20.55 12.32 1.77
C SER A 132 -20.59 11.45 3.05
N PRO A 133 -21.43 11.81 4.04
CA PRO A 133 -21.67 10.96 5.21
C PRO A 133 -22.25 9.59 4.85
N GLU A 134 -23.07 9.50 3.80
CA GLU A 134 -23.69 8.27 3.33
C GLU A 134 -22.64 7.30 2.76
N LEU A 135 -21.67 7.81 2.00
CA LEU A 135 -20.53 7.03 1.54
C LEU A 135 -19.73 6.50 2.74
N ARG A 136 -19.42 7.37 3.71
CA ARG A 136 -18.70 6.97 4.93
C ARG A 136 -19.47 5.90 5.72
N GLY A 137 -20.78 6.04 5.84
CA GLY A 137 -21.66 5.04 6.45
C GLY A 137 -21.64 3.69 5.72
N GLY A 138 -21.71 3.71 4.38
CA GLY A 138 -21.62 2.49 3.56
C GLY A 138 -20.27 1.77 3.71
N VAL A 139 -19.16 2.52 3.76
CA VAL A 139 -17.83 1.96 4.02
C VAL A 139 -17.77 1.30 5.39
N ARG A 140 -18.21 1.98 6.45
CA ARG A 140 -18.23 1.41 7.81
C ARG A 140 -19.08 0.14 7.88
N ALA A 141 -20.26 0.14 7.24
CA ALA A 141 -21.12 -1.02 7.17
C ALA A 141 -20.43 -2.21 6.48
N LEU A 142 -19.77 -2.01 5.33
CA LEU A 142 -19.02 -3.07 4.66
C LEU A 142 -17.91 -3.67 5.54
N LEU A 143 -17.14 -2.80 6.21
CA LEU A 143 -16.06 -3.23 7.09
C LEU A 143 -16.61 -3.97 8.31
N ALA A 144 -17.77 -3.57 8.84
CA ALA A 144 -18.46 -4.26 9.93
C ALA A 144 -18.97 -5.65 9.52
N GLU A 145 -19.40 -5.82 8.27
CA GLU A 145 -19.81 -7.11 7.68
C GLU A 145 -18.61 -7.99 7.26
N GLY A 146 -17.36 -7.54 7.51
CA GLY A 146 -16.16 -8.33 7.32
C GLY A 146 -15.40 -8.08 6.02
N ALA A 147 -15.67 -6.98 5.31
CA ALA A 147 -14.76 -6.52 4.26
C ALA A 147 -13.38 -6.19 4.85
N GLU A 148 -12.33 -6.69 4.20
CA GLU A 148 -10.94 -6.41 4.56
C GLU A 148 -10.61 -4.95 4.25
N TYR A 149 -10.98 -4.50 3.06
CA TYR A 149 -10.87 -3.10 2.65
C TYR A 149 -11.87 -2.74 1.55
N VAL A 150 -12.13 -1.44 1.43
CA VAL A 150 -12.82 -0.79 0.31
C VAL A 150 -11.81 0.09 -0.43
N LEU A 151 -11.70 -0.06 -1.73
CA LEU A 151 -10.81 0.72 -2.60
C LEU A 151 -11.65 1.62 -3.50
N LEU A 152 -11.48 2.92 -3.37
CA LEU A 152 -12.08 3.91 -4.26
C LEU A 152 -11.11 4.25 -5.39
N ASP A 153 -11.61 4.13 -6.62
CA ASP A 153 -10.89 4.43 -7.86
C ASP A 153 -9.61 3.61 -8.01
N SER A 154 -9.79 2.31 -8.28
CA SER A 154 -8.72 1.37 -8.59
C SER A 154 -8.02 1.71 -9.91
N LYS A 155 -6.93 1.01 -10.23
CA LYS A 155 -6.23 1.17 -11.52
C LYS A 155 -7.12 0.90 -12.73
N ASP A 156 -8.13 0.04 -12.56
CA ASP A 156 -9.11 -0.31 -13.59
C ASP A 156 -10.29 0.68 -13.61
N GLY A 157 -10.24 1.74 -12.80
CA GLY A 157 -11.30 2.73 -12.68
C GLY A 157 -12.56 2.19 -11.99
N GLU A 158 -12.40 1.26 -11.05
CA GLU A 158 -13.49 0.65 -10.30
C GLU A 158 -13.52 1.12 -8.83
N ILE A 159 -14.69 1.05 -8.20
CA ILE A 159 -14.83 0.92 -6.75
C ILE A 159 -14.83 -0.57 -6.45
N SER A 160 -14.08 -1.03 -5.45
CA SER A 160 -14.11 -2.44 -5.05
C SER A 160 -14.05 -2.64 -3.54
N ALA A 161 -14.66 -3.72 -3.05
CA ALA A 161 -14.53 -4.17 -1.68
C ALA A 161 -14.03 -5.62 -1.68
N LEU A 162 -12.93 -5.89 -0.97
CA LEU A 162 -12.33 -7.22 -0.89
C LEU A 162 -12.71 -7.89 0.43
N LEU A 163 -13.06 -9.17 0.36
CA LEU A 163 -13.28 -10.04 1.49
C LEU A 163 -12.27 -11.17 1.44
N LEU A 164 -11.51 -11.29 2.52
CA LEU A 164 -10.61 -12.41 2.77
C LEU A 164 -11.16 -13.26 3.92
N HIS A 165 -10.87 -14.55 3.88
CA HIS A 165 -11.10 -15.46 5.02
C HIS A 165 -12.54 -15.51 5.59
N PHE A 166 -13.58 -15.38 4.76
CA PHE A 166 -15.00 -15.52 5.15
C PHE A 166 -15.43 -16.96 5.55
N ARG A 167 -14.48 -17.82 5.95
CA ARG A 167 -14.67 -19.27 6.20
C ARG A 167 -14.90 -19.65 7.67
N ARG A 168 -14.92 -18.70 8.62
CA ARG A 168 -14.75 -19.06 10.05
C ARG A 168 -16.04 -19.32 10.82
N THR A 169 -17.18 -18.92 10.31
CA THR A 169 -18.50 -19.18 10.92
C THR A 169 -19.57 -19.16 9.85
N PRO A 170 -20.68 -19.91 9.99
CA PRO A 170 -21.85 -19.75 9.15
C PRO A 170 -22.23 -18.26 9.13
N PRO A 171 -22.21 -17.59 7.95
CA PRO A 171 -22.58 -16.20 7.87
C PRO A 171 -24.03 -16.02 8.31
N PRO A 172 -24.38 -14.90 8.97
CA PRO A 172 -25.78 -14.62 9.29
C PRO A 172 -26.66 -14.71 8.04
N ALA A 173 -27.92 -15.09 8.25
CA ALA A 173 -28.93 -14.94 7.21
C ALA A 173 -28.95 -13.49 6.70
N ASN A 174 -29.02 -13.32 5.38
CA ASN A 174 -29.01 -12.02 4.69
C ASN A 174 -27.69 -11.24 4.70
N LEU A 175 -26.55 -11.85 5.09
CA LEU A 175 -25.24 -11.17 5.00
C LEU A 175 -24.98 -10.63 3.59
N ALA A 176 -25.17 -11.45 2.55
CA ALA A 176 -24.96 -11.02 1.17
C ALA A 176 -25.81 -9.79 0.79
N ARG A 177 -27.06 -9.72 1.25
CA ARG A 177 -27.96 -8.59 0.99
C ARG A 177 -27.45 -7.31 1.67
N ARG A 178 -27.11 -7.38 2.97
CA ARG A 178 -26.59 -6.21 3.70
C ARG A 178 -25.29 -5.69 3.08
N MET A 179 -24.42 -6.59 2.65
CA MET A 179 -23.19 -6.23 1.94
C MET A 179 -23.47 -5.55 0.59
N LEU A 180 -24.42 -6.05 -0.21
CA LEU A 180 -24.80 -5.42 -1.47
C LEU A 180 -25.41 -4.03 -1.27
N GLU A 181 -26.27 -3.88 -0.27
CA GLU A 181 -26.89 -2.59 0.08
C GLU A 181 -25.84 -1.58 0.55
N ALA A 182 -24.91 -2.00 1.42
CA ALA A 182 -23.80 -1.17 1.87
C ALA A 182 -22.86 -0.80 0.71
N PHE A 183 -22.55 -1.73 -0.18
CA PHE A 183 -21.73 -1.46 -1.37
C PHE A 183 -22.43 -0.53 -2.37
N ALA A 184 -23.72 -0.71 -2.60
CA ALA A 184 -24.52 0.20 -3.42
C ALA A 184 -24.53 1.61 -2.83
N ALA A 185 -24.62 1.75 -1.51
CA ALA A 185 -24.52 3.05 -0.85
C ALA A 185 -23.16 3.73 -1.10
N VAL A 186 -22.05 2.99 -1.08
CA VAL A 186 -20.73 3.53 -1.44
C VAL A 186 -20.71 3.99 -2.90
N VAL A 187 -21.21 3.17 -3.83
CA VAL A 187 -21.17 3.46 -5.28
C VAL A 187 -22.04 4.67 -5.62
N LEU A 188 -23.27 4.75 -5.08
CA LEU A 188 -24.21 5.84 -5.35
C LEU A 188 -23.76 7.19 -4.81
N ASN A 189 -23.00 7.19 -3.71
CA ASN A 189 -22.53 8.40 -3.05
C ASN A 189 -21.07 8.74 -3.36
N ALA A 190 -20.39 7.92 -4.18
CA ALA A 190 -19.05 8.24 -4.67
C ALA A 190 -19.11 9.45 -5.60
N PRO A 191 -18.25 10.47 -5.39
CA PRO A 191 -18.31 11.65 -6.22
C PRO A 191 -17.76 11.34 -7.60
N CYS A 192 -18.37 11.96 -8.61
CA CYS A 192 -17.91 11.89 -10.00
C CYS A 192 -16.56 12.61 -10.14
N VAL A 193 -15.54 11.90 -10.63
CA VAL A 193 -14.18 12.43 -10.77
C VAL A 193 -13.82 12.61 -12.25
N ILE A 194 -13.35 13.80 -12.59
CA ILE A 194 -12.72 14.08 -13.88
C ILE A 194 -11.22 13.85 -13.73
N ALA A 195 -10.64 13.02 -14.62
CA ALA A 195 -9.22 12.76 -14.63
C ALA A 195 -8.44 14.05 -14.95
N SER A 196 -7.52 14.42 -14.06
CA SER A 196 -6.48 15.41 -14.32
C SER A 196 -5.38 14.81 -15.19
N SER A 197 -4.78 15.61 -16.07
CA SER A 197 -3.58 15.25 -16.84
C SER A 197 -2.28 15.40 -16.03
N GLU A 198 -2.35 15.91 -14.81
CA GLU A 198 -1.18 16.08 -13.94
C GLU A 198 -0.55 14.72 -13.60
N ARG A 199 0.79 14.68 -13.56
CA ARG A 199 1.53 13.50 -13.10
C ARG A 199 1.39 13.34 -11.59
N ARG A 200 1.24 12.09 -11.14
CA ARG A 200 1.15 11.79 -9.71
C ARG A 200 2.51 12.03 -9.02
N PRO A 201 2.55 12.77 -7.90
CA PRO A 201 3.79 12.99 -7.14
C PRO A 201 4.47 11.69 -6.69
N ALA A 202 3.67 10.68 -6.33
CA ALA A 202 4.15 9.38 -5.86
C ALA A 202 4.98 8.60 -6.89
N ASP A 203 4.79 8.86 -8.19
CA ASP A 203 5.54 8.16 -9.24
C ASP A 203 7.00 8.66 -9.30
N VAL A 204 7.22 9.95 -9.01
CA VAL A 204 8.57 10.53 -8.93
C VAL A 204 9.32 9.96 -7.73
N GLU A 205 8.66 9.80 -6.59
CA GLU A 205 9.29 9.24 -5.39
C GLU A 205 9.64 7.76 -5.52
N ARG A 206 8.76 6.97 -6.13
CA ARG A 206 9.06 5.57 -6.44
C ARG A 206 10.22 5.45 -7.40
N ALA A 207 10.29 6.32 -8.42
CA ALA A 207 11.42 6.36 -9.33
C ALA A 207 12.73 6.71 -8.60
N LEU A 208 12.71 7.65 -7.66
CA LEU A 208 13.87 8.01 -6.83
C LEU A 208 14.29 6.90 -5.86
N LEU A 209 13.34 6.22 -5.23
CA LEU A 209 13.65 5.08 -4.36
C LEU A 209 14.20 3.90 -5.16
N ALA A 210 13.61 3.61 -6.32
CA ALA A 210 14.10 2.57 -7.23
C ALA A 210 15.49 2.89 -7.76
N SER A 211 15.74 4.13 -8.19
CA SER A 211 17.08 4.54 -8.65
C SER A 211 18.11 4.50 -7.53
N GLY A 212 17.73 4.91 -6.31
CA GLY A 212 18.55 4.76 -5.11
C GLY A 212 18.90 3.30 -4.83
N ALA A 213 17.91 2.40 -4.83
CA ALA A 213 18.14 0.96 -4.60
C ALA A 213 19.00 0.32 -5.69
N ILE A 214 18.79 0.68 -6.96
CA ILE A 214 19.64 0.22 -8.08
C ILE A 214 21.07 0.72 -7.89
N ALA A 215 21.28 2.00 -7.56
CA ALA A 215 22.59 2.54 -7.29
C ALA A 215 23.28 1.82 -6.12
N CYS A 216 22.55 1.51 -5.04
CA CYS A 216 23.06 0.70 -3.93
C CYS A 216 23.52 -0.68 -4.41
N GLY A 217 22.68 -1.35 -5.20
CA GLY A 217 22.97 -2.68 -5.73
C GLY A 217 24.21 -2.68 -6.61
N ILE A 218 24.34 -1.70 -7.51
CA ILE A 218 25.52 -1.51 -8.35
C ILE A 218 26.77 -1.29 -7.48
N LEU A 219 26.69 -0.42 -6.47
CA LEU A 219 27.80 -0.17 -5.56
C LEU A 219 28.18 -1.42 -4.73
N LEU A 220 27.23 -2.28 -4.35
CA LEU A 220 27.52 -3.53 -3.65
C LEU A 220 28.25 -4.49 -4.58
N PHE A 221 27.75 -4.60 -5.81
CA PHE A 221 28.24 -5.56 -6.79
C PHE A 221 29.61 -5.18 -7.35
N LEU A 222 29.89 -3.89 -7.52
CA LEU A 222 31.16 -3.38 -8.03
C LEU A 222 32.18 -3.09 -6.92
N GLY A 223 31.71 -2.70 -5.72
CA GLY A 223 32.58 -2.35 -4.60
C GLY A 223 33.40 -3.54 -4.07
N VAL A 224 32.79 -4.72 -4.01
CA VAL A 224 33.48 -5.93 -3.53
C VAL A 224 34.62 -6.36 -4.48
N PRO A 225 34.40 -6.54 -5.80
CA PRO A 225 35.48 -6.85 -6.73
C PRO A 225 36.54 -5.76 -6.82
N ALA A 226 36.15 -4.48 -6.85
CA ALA A 226 37.11 -3.38 -6.91
C ALA A 226 38.01 -3.35 -5.67
N TYR A 227 37.46 -3.66 -4.50
CA TYR A 227 38.24 -3.82 -3.27
C TYR A 227 39.25 -4.97 -3.40
N PHE A 228 38.82 -6.16 -3.85
CA PHE A 228 39.73 -7.30 -4.00
C PHE A 228 40.82 -7.06 -5.04
N VAL A 229 40.51 -6.38 -6.13
CA VAL A 229 41.52 -5.98 -7.14
C VAL A 229 42.51 -4.98 -6.54
N ALA A 230 42.03 -3.98 -5.79
CA ALA A 230 42.90 -2.99 -5.14
C ALA A 230 43.74 -3.58 -3.99
N ALA A 231 43.20 -4.57 -3.28
CA ALA A 231 43.88 -5.27 -2.19
C ALA A 231 44.85 -6.35 -2.68
N GLY A 232 44.72 -6.80 -3.94
CA GLY A 232 45.44 -7.94 -4.52
C GLY A 232 46.96 -7.81 -4.56
N GLU A 233 47.52 -6.59 -4.49
CA GLU A 233 48.97 -6.41 -4.38
C GLU A 233 49.50 -6.50 -2.94
N ARG A 234 48.63 -6.37 -1.93
CA ARG A 234 49.01 -6.43 -0.50
C ARG A 234 48.57 -7.73 0.20
N CYS A 235 47.63 -8.48 -0.39
CA CYS A 235 47.18 -9.79 0.10
C CYS A 235 47.74 -10.91 -0.79
N ASP A 236 49.07 -11.13 -0.74
CA ASP A 236 49.73 -12.20 -1.49
C ASP A 236 49.54 -13.56 -0.80
N PHE A 237 48.58 -14.35 -1.30
CA PHE A 237 48.22 -15.66 -0.76
C PHE A 237 49.33 -16.70 -0.88
N GLU A 238 50.26 -16.56 -1.83
CA GLU A 238 51.35 -17.53 -2.00
C GLU A 238 52.41 -17.44 -0.90
N SER A 239 52.53 -16.27 -0.27
CA SER A 239 53.57 -16.01 0.74
C SER A 239 53.29 -16.64 2.12
N ASN A 240 52.07 -17.13 2.38
CA ASN A 240 51.69 -17.62 3.72
C ASN A 240 50.69 -18.80 3.67
N PRO A 241 51.16 -20.03 3.36
CA PRO A 241 50.29 -21.19 3.11
C PRO A 241 49.57 -21.73 4.35
N ASP A 242 49.98 -21.35 5.56
CA ASP A 242 49.36 -21.77 6.83
C ASP A 242 48.20 -20.85 7.26
N ALA A 243 47.93 -19.79 6.50
CA ALA A 243 46.86 -18.84 6.77
C ALA A 243 45.48 -19.46 6.48
N SER A 244 44.83 -20.01 7.51
CA SER A 244 43.45 -20.51 7.40
C SER A 244 42.49 -19.39 6.94
N VAL A 245 41.81 -19.66 5.82
CA VAL A 245 41.05 -18.76 4.92
C VAL A 245 40.03 -17.82 5.57
N LEU A 246 39.72 -17.98 6.86
CA LEU A 246 38.67 -17.21 7.54
C LEU A 246 39.14 -16.37 8.73
N LEU A 247 40.36 -16.58 9.27
CA LEU A 247 40.75 -15.95 10.55
C LEU A 247 42.15 -15.34 10.61
N SER A 248 43.07 -15.61 9.68
CA SER A 248 44.45 -15.07 9.72
C SER A 248 44.69 -13.96 8.69
N MET A 249 43.79 -12.97 8.65
CA MET A 249 43.96 -11.74 7.86
C MET A 249 44.13 -10.55 8.80
N ASP A 250 45.25 -10.51 9.52
CA ASP A 250 45.70 -9.30 10.21
C ASP A 250 46.03 -8.22 9.16
N GLY A 251 45.01 -7.46 8.75
CA GLY A 251 45.13 -6.34 7.82
C GLY A 251 44.19 -6.37 6.61
N CYS A 252 43.86 -7.53 6.06
CA CYS A 252 43.01 -7.62 4.85
C CYS A 252 41.49 -7.55 5.16
N PHE A 253 41.05 -7.75 6.42
CA PHE A 253 39.62 -7.61 6.84
C PHE A 253 39.32 -6.41 7.76
N THR A 254 40.33 -5.66 8.22
CA THR A 254 40.13 -4.41 8.99
C THR A 254 39.22 -3.39 8.28
N PRO A 255 39.24 -3.20 6.95
CA PRO A 255 38.27 -2.34 6.26
C PRO A 255 36.81 -2.74 6.45
N PHE A 256 36.51 -4.03 6.59
CA PHE A 256 35.14 -4.49 6.74
C PHE A 256 34.58 -4.14 8.12
N SER A 257 35.35 -4.40 9.17
CA SER A 257 34.96 -4.06 10.54
C SER A 257 34.89 -2.55 10.78
N LEU A 258 35.85 -1.77 10.24
CA LEU A 258 35.79 -0.31 10.28
C LEU A 258 34.66 0.27 9.41
N GLY A 259 34.39 -0.34 8.25
CA GLY A 259 33.22 -0.02 7.43
C GLY A 259 31.91 -0.22 8.18
N LEU A 260 31.77 -1.31 8.94
CA LEU A 260 30.63 -1.53 9.82
C LEU A 260 30.56 -0.50 10.95
N VAL A 261 31.66 -0.25 11.66
CA VAL A 261 31.71 0.64 12.83
C VAL A 261 31.45 2.11 12.47
N ALA A 262 31.97 2.59 11.34
CA ALA A 262 31.75 3.97 10.87
C ALA A 262 30.47 4.11 10.04
N GLY A 263 30.10 3.07 9.28
CA GLY A 263 28.95 3.09 8.40
C GLY A 263 27.62 2.96 9.13
N LEU A 264 27.55 2.18 10.21
CA LEU A 264 26.35 2.08 11.05
C LEU A 264 25.88 3.42 11.61
N PRO A 265 26.71 4.23 12.31
CA PRO A 265 26.26 5.49 12.88
C PRO A 265 25.88 6.51 11.80
N ALA A 266 26.63 6.62 10.70
CA ALA A 266 26.28 7.48 9.57
C ALA A 266 24.93 7.06 8.95
N GLY A 267 24.71 5.75 8.81
CA GLY A 267 23.46 5.18 8.32
C GLY A 267 22.29 5.42 9.24
N LEU A 268 22.48 5.31 10.55
CA LEU A 268 21.45 5.62 11.52
C LEU A 268 21.06 7.10 11.47
N VAL A 269 22.02 8.02 11.33
CA VAL A 269 21.75 9.46 11.20
C VAL A 269 21.00 9.76 9.90
N LEU A 270 21.51 9.25 8.76
CA LEU A 270 20.86 9.48 7.47
C LEU A 270 19.46 8.87 7.46
N ALA A 271 19.27 7.69 8.05
CA ALA A 271 17.97 7.05 8.12
C ALA A 271 17.02 7.80 9.06
N ALA A 272 17.52 8.40 10.14
CA ALA A 272 16.74 9.31 10.98
C ALA A 272 16.29 10.55 10.19
N VAL A 273 17.17 11.15 9.36
CA VAL A 273 16.82 12.29 8.49
C VAL A 273 15.78 11.91 7.45
N VAL A 274 15.97 10.78 6.75
CA VAL A 274 15.02 10.26 5.76
C VAL A 274 13.68 9.95 6.43
N SER A 275 13.69 9.28 7.59
CA SER A 275 12.46 9.01 8.35
C SER A 275 11.73 10.30 8.72
N ARG A 276 12.45 11.36 9.13
CA ARG A 276 11.85 12.65 9.48
C ARG A 276 11.26 13.36 8.26
N ARG A 277 11.85 13.18 7.08
CA ARG A 277 11.32 13.68 5.80
C ARG A 277 10.13 12.87 5.29
N LEU A 278 10.05 11.59 5.63
CA LEU A 278 8.95 10.70 5.26
C LEU A 278 7.78 10.75 6.26
N ARG A 279 8.00 11.22 7.50
CA ARG A 279 6.91 11.54 8.43
C ARG A 279 5.97 12.55 7.78
N GLY A 280 4.66 12.33 7.93
CA GLY A 280 3.66 13.19 7.31
C GLY A 280 2.95 12.59 6.09
N ARG A 281 3.34 11.39 5.62
CA ARG A 281 2.76 10.81 4.39
C ARG A 281 2.03 9.49 4.64
N SER A 282 1.00 9.22 3.83
CA SER A 282 0.36 7.89 3.78
C SER A 282 1.40 6.82 3.44
N ASN A 283 1.28 5.64 4.05
CA ASN A 283 2.26 4.55 3.97
C ASN A 283 3.66 4.87 4.49
N SER A 284 3.79 5.81 5.42
CA SER A 284 5.08 6.12 6.05
C SER A 284 5.72 4.90 6.72
N HIS A 285 4.95 3.91 7.21
CA HIS A 285 5.52 2.74 7.90
C HIS A 285 6.26 1.79 6.96
N GLU A 286 5.65 1.40 5.82
CA GLU A 286 6.32 0.57 4.80
C GLU A 286 7.45 1.32 4.08
N ARG A 287 7.27 2.62 3.86
CA ARG A 287 8.31 3.46 3.25
C ARG A 287 9.46 3.74 4.20
N ALA A 288 9.19 3.89 5.49
CA ALA A 288 10.24 4.07 6.49
C ALA A 288 11.10 2.81 6.58
N SER A 289 10.51 1.61 6.69
CA SER A 289 11.30 0.37 6.79
C SER A 289 12.20 0.14 5.57
N SER A 290 11.67 0.35 4.37
CA SER A 290 12.45 0.27 3.12
C SER A 290 13.53 1.35 3.04
N ALA A 291 13.22 2.60 3.43
CA ALA A 291 14.21 3.67 3.48
C ALA A 291 15.31 3.40 4.53
N TYR A 292 14.97 2.84 5.69
CA TYR A 292 15.94 2.43 6.72
C TYR A 292 16.90 1.38 6.16
N ALA A 293 16.37 0.36 5.47
CA ALA A 293 17.19 -0.69 4.87
C ALA A 293 18.15 -0.14 3.80
N VAL A 294 17.64 0.68 2.86
CA VAL A 294 18.46 1.32 1.81
C VAL A 294 19.56 2.20 2.41
N THR A 295 19.22 2.99 3.42
CA THR A 295 20.14 3.94 4.05
C THR A 295 21.25 3.25 4.84
N LEU A 296 20.91 2.16 5.54
CA LEU A 296 21.87 1.32 6.24
C LEU A 296 22.90 0.74 5.24
N VAL A 297 22.41 0.17 4.13
CA VAL A 297 23.26 -0.42 3.09
C VAL A 297 24.23 0.62 2.50
N LEU A 298 23.73 1.80 2.12
CA LEU A 298 24.56 2.89 1.57
C LEU A 298 25.65 3.34 2.54
N SER A 299 25.35 3.39 3.83
CA SER A 299 26.27 3.95 4.80
C SER A 299 27.37 2.97 5.17
N VAL A 300 27.04 1.66 5.23
CA VAL A 300 28.04 0.59 5.32
C VAL A 300 28.99 0.65 4.12
N GLN A 301 28.46 0.82 2.90
CA GLN A 301 29.30 0.94 1.70
C GLN A 301 30.21 2.16 1.70
N LEU A 302 29.67 3.33 2.02
CA LEU A 302 30.44 4.58 2.04
C LEU A 302 31.62 4.47 3.01
N ALA A 303 31.39 3.85 4.17
CA ALA A 303 32.42 3.62 5.16
C ALA A 303 33.50 2.63 4.68
N VAL A 304 33.12 1.55 3.99
CA VAL A 304 34.07 0.62 3.35
C VAL A 304 34.94 1.36 2.31
N TRP A 305 34.32 2.18 1.45
CA TRP A 305 35.03 2.96 0.41
C TRP A 305 36.00 3.97 1.00
N LEU A 306 35.57 4.78 1.98
CA LEU A 306 36.42 5.78 2.62
C LEU A 306 37.64 5.14 3.29
N PHE A 307 37.45 3.97 3.92
CA PHE A 307 38.55 3.27 4.57
C PHE A 307 39.54 2.66 3.57
N ALA A 308 39.04 2.04 2.49
CA ALA A 308 39.89 1.55 1.41
C ALA A 308 40.74 2.67 0.81
N GLY A 309 40.15 3.86 0.60
CA GLY A 309 40.89 5.04 0.13
C GLY A 309 41.96 5.53 1.12
N LEU A 310 41.66 5.55 2.42
CA LEU A 310 42.63 5.92 3.46
C LEU A 310 43.81 4.95 3.55
N LEU A 311 43.58 3.65 3.33
CA LEU A 311 44.65 2.65 3.26
C LEU A 311 45.52 2.80 2.02
N TRP A 312 44.97 3.31 0.92
CA TRP A 312 45.72 3.51 -0.33
C TRP A 312 46.65 4.73 -0.27
N LEU A 313 46.28 5.73 0.54
CA LEU A 313 47.10 6.93 0.79
C LEU A 313 48.24 6.70 1.79
N ARG A 314 48.27 5.55 2.46
CA ARG A 314 49.34 5.12 3.38
C ARG A 314 50.22 4.07 2.73
#